data_AF-F2K2I5-F1
#
_entry.id   AF-F2K2I5-F1
#
_cell.length_a   1.000
_cell.length_b   1.000
_cell.length_c   1.000
_cell.angle_alpha   90.00
_cell.angle_beta   90.00
_cell.angle_gamma   90.00
#
_symmetry.space_group_name_H-M   'P 1'
#
loop_
_entity.id
_entity.type
_entity.pdbx_description
1 polymer ?
#
loop_
_entity_poly.entity_id
_entity_poly.type
_entity_poly.pdbx_seq_one_letter_code
_entity_poly.pdbx_strand_id
1 'polypeptide(L)'
;MSVMSWLLIGAAAFFAITCLVSAGWYLYVRRQVRSHESDSSDSEINDDSETSDLAGGASNANAEKDRDVWLSLLVEQSEVCQTLIEQYGQNSPHEKAILTCWQTFLDVEITLLSNQHKIQETERLLDAFAPLVERLMDAQDVEMMLRKLSVNTKLLKQINKIVQKTGDQVFEQMNVTSNLNLQLEKAQAKLLNETELDQELAELRAEIASMYDLAERLKRESALETAAHSDEYHLALDDFLDGALGNDFLAPMADEMDHKINDLKHLADYQADAIADLKKQLKEVKERKDKGKHIDTADIAVARMEKAMLENNKVIKSLENKLLSVQTIKHNLNVDVRRREAELLHKDAMLKEKQRARSGGDEWRDVIEQEYSAMSNMEKLLSDIPLTDESQEFHTEQGGKVGELRAMVRESELYVEMLESDLDKLKEKKDTLEETLAAALRGEKVDIQSANNEAKAREEVENLREINGELSREQQKLVRELDALGKDDEETAKLKDMIIDLDQKIETVQAQYVAMEEKYLNAMMSQE
;
A
#
# COMPACT_ATOMS: atom_id res chain seq x y z
N MET A 1 -57.89 -22.69 5.21
CA MET A 1 -57.17 -21.38 5.29
C MET A 1 -57.61 -20.49 6.45
N SER A 2 -58.71 -20.77 7.17
CA SER A 2 -59.17 -19.93 8.30
C SER A 2 -58.41 -20.13 9.61
N VAL A 3 -57.93 -21.34 9.94
CA VAL A 3 -57.33 -21.59 11.27
C VAL A 3 -55.94 -20.95 11.43
N MET A 4 -55.14 -20.94 10.35
CA MET A 4 -53.81 -20.32 10.35
C MET A 4 -53.87 -18.79 10.42
N SER A 5 -54.88 -18.16 9.80
CA SER A 5 -55.05 -16.70 9.91
C SER A 5 -55.51 -16.29 11.31
N TRP A 6 -56.36 -17.09 11.96
CA TRP A 6 -56.77 -16.85 13.36
C TRP A 6 -55.63 -17.05 14.36
N LEU A 7 -54.73 -18.02 14.14
CA LEU A 7 -53.52 -18.19 14.95
C LEU A 7 -52.54 -17.01 14.80
N LEU A 8 -52.39 -16.47 13.59
CA LEU A 8 -51.53 -15.31 13.33
C LEU A 8 -52.09 -14.03 13.95
N ILE A 9 -53.42 -13.84 13.87
CA ILE A 9 -54.11 -12.72 14.54
C ILE A 9 -54.00 -12.87 16.06
N GLY A 10 -54.14 -14.09 16.61
CA GLY A 10 -53.97 -14.36 18.03
C GLY A 10 -52.55 -14.06 18.53
N ALA A 11 -51.52 -14.47 17.78
CA ALA A 11 -50.13 -14.17 18.10
C ALA A 11 -49.85 -12.65 18.04
N ALA A 12 -50.33 -11.96 17.01
CA ALA A 12 -50.18 -10.51 16.88
C ALA A 12 -50.88 -9.74 18.02
N ALA A 13 -52.07 -10.18 18.43
CA ALA A 13 -52.78 -9.60 19.58
C ALA A 13 -52.02 -9.82 20.89
N PHE A 14 -51.44 -11.00 21.10
CA PHE A 14 -50.64 -11.30 22.28
C PHE A 14 -49.36 -10.45 22.36
N PHE A 15 -48.67 -10.25 21.22
CA PHE A 15 -47.52 -9.35 21.14
C PHE A 15 -47.90 -7.89 21.37
N ALA A 16 -49.04 -7.43 20.86
CA ALA A 16 -49.51 -6.06 21.11
C ALA A 16 -49.85 -5.84 22.60
N ILE A 17 -50.50 -6.81 23.25
CA ILE A 17 -50.86 -6.72 24.67
C ILE A 17 -49.58 -6.73 25.54
N THR A 18 -48.62 -7.59 25.25
CA THR A 18 -47.35 -7.65 26.00
C THR A 18 -46.53 -6.37 25.84
N CYS A 19 -46.49 -5.79 24.63
CA CYS A 19 -45.86 -4.48 24.40
C CYS A 19 -46.55 -3.33 25.15
N LEU A 20 -47.88 -3.34 25.24
CA LEU A 20 -48.63 -2.33 26.01
C LEU A 20 -48.40 -2.47 27.52
N VAL A 21 -48.30 -3.71 28.02
CA VAL A 21 -47.98 -3.96 29.43
C VAL A 21 -46.55 -3.53 29.75
N SER A 22 -45.57 -3.82 28.88
CA SER A 22 -44.18 -3.37 29.08
C SER A 22 -44.04 -1.86 28.98
N ALA A 23 -44.77 -1.21 28.07
CA ALA A 23 -44.80 0.25 27.97
C ALA A 23 -45.47 0.90 29.18
N GLY A 24 -46.57 0.30 29.69
CA GLY A 24 -47.24 0.73 30.92
C GLY A 24 -46.35 0.58 32.15
N TRP A 25 -45.63 -0.53 32.27
CA TRP A 25 -44.65 -0.77 33.33
C TRP A 25 -43.50 0.23 33.27
N TYR A 26 -42.96 0.49 32.08
CA TYR A 26 -41.90 1.47 31.87
C TYR A 26 -42.34 2.89 32.26
N LEU A 27 -43.57 3.29 31.91
CA LEU A 27 -44.13 4.58 32.32
C LEU A 27 -44.43 4.65 33.82
N TYR A 28 -44.84 3.55 34.45
CA TYR A 28 -45.05 3.46 35.89
C TYR A 28 -43.73 3.62 36.66
N VAL A 29 -42.68 2.88 36.27
CA VAL A 29 -41.34 2.99 36.87
C VAL A 29 -40.77 4.39 36.68
N ARG A 30 -40.92 4.98 35.48
CA ARG A 30 -40.48 6.35 35.22
C ARG A 30 -41.23 7.39 36.07
N ARG A 31 -42.50 7.11 36.43
CA ARG A 31 -43.29 7.99 37.29
C ARG A 31 -42.88 7.85 38.77
N GLN A 32 -42.51 6.66 39.22
CA GLN A 32 -41.97 6.42 40.56
C GLN A 32 -40.60 7.07 40.76
N VAL A 33 -39.72 7.02 39.75
CA VAL A 33 -38.41 7.71 39.80
C VAL A 33 -38.61 9.22 39.89
N ARG A 34 -39.55 9.79 39.12
CA ARG A 34 -39.86 11.23 39.20
C ARG A 34 -40.54 11.67 40.50
N SER A 35 -41.30 10.81 41.17
CA SER A 35 -41.86 11.13 42.49
C SER A 35 -40.82 11.01 43.61
N HIS A 36 -39.80 10.17 43.44
CA HIS A 36 -38.71 10.04 44.40
C HIS A 36 -37.66 11.16 44.26
N GLU A 37 -37.61 11.80 43.09
CA GLU A 37 -36.72 12.93 42.79
C GLU A 37 -37.33 14.29 43.22
N SER A 38 -38.64 14.35 43.52
CA SER A 38 -39.31 15.59 43.99
C SER A 38 -39.44 15.73 45.51
N ASP A 39 -39.13 14.69 46.29
CA ASP A 39 -39.25 14.68 47.75
C ASP A 39 -37.88 14.70 48.48
N SER A 40 -36.76 14.83 47.75
CA SER A 40 -35.40 14.83 48.33
C SER A 40 -34.69 16.20 48.34
N SER A 41 -35.40 17.27 47.99
CA SER A 41 -34.88 18.65 48.07
C SER A 41 -35.79 19.52 48.93
N ASP A 42 -35.79 19.24 50.24
CA ASP A 42 -35.96 20.24 51.32
C ASP A 42 -35.98 19.52 52.69
N SER A 43 -34.82 19.40 53.33
CA SER A 43 -34.71 19.41 54.80
C SER A 43 -33.26 19.62 55.23
N GLU A 44 -32.83 20.88 55.23
CA GLU A 44 -31.72 21.31 56.07
C GLU A 44 -32.12 21.19 57.54
N ILE A 45 -31.27 20.47 58.28
CA ILE A 45 -30.70 20.85 59.58
C ILE A 45 -31.65 21.54 60.57
N ASN A 46 -32.05 20.82 61.61
CA ASN A 46 -32.06 21.40 62.94
C ASN A 46 -31.60 20.37 63.98
N ASP A 47 -30.48 20.73 64.58
CA ASP A 47 -29.92 20.19 65.81
C ASP A 47 -30.85 20.58 66.96
N ASP A 48 -31.23 19.62 67.80
CA ASP A 48 -31.49 19.89 69.22
C ASP A 48 -31.52 18.58 70.02
N SER A 49 -30.63 18.54 71.00
CA SER A 49 -30.64 17.59 72.09
C SER A 49 -31.95 17.67 72.87
N GLU A 50 -32.52 16.53 73.28
CA GLU A 50 -32.92 16.33 74.67
C GLU A 50 -33.27 14.88 74.97
N THR A 51 -32.61 14.38 76.01
CA THR A 51 -32.90 13.17 76.77
C THR A 51 -34.34 13.17 77.31
N SER A 52 -35.07 12.07 77.17
CA SER A 52 -35.95 11.61 78.25
C SER A 52 -36.12 10.10 78.25
N ASP A 53 -35.65 9.52 79.34
CA ASP A 53 -35.89 8.15 79.76
C ASP A 53 -37.34 7.92 80.21
N LEU A 54 -37.78 6.66 80.03
CA LEU A 54 -38.79 5.93 80.82
C LEU A 54 -40.30 6.24 80.63
N ALA A 55 -40.96 5.36 79.85
CA ALA A 55 -42.23 4.73 80.25
C ALA A 55 -42.43 3.39 79.51
N GLY A 56 -42.12 2.28 80.17
CA GLY A 56 -42.40 0.93 79.66
C GLY A 56 -43.87 0.53 79.81
N GLY A 57 -44.30 -0.43 78.98
CA GLY A 57 -45.40 -1.32 79.37
C GLY A 57 -46.31 -1.93 78.30
N ALA A 58 -46.27 -1.52 77.02
CA ALA A 58 -47.30 -1.96 76.05
C ALA A 58 -46.82 -2.43 74.66
N SER A 59 -45.51 -2.47 74.36
CA SER A 59 -45.02 -2.80 73.00
C SER A 59 -44.59 -4.25 72.77
N ASN A 60 -44.39 -5.08 73.80
CA ASN A 60 -43.82 -6.43 73.61
C ASN A 60 -44.74 -7.44 72.91
N ALA A 61 -46.07 -7.28 72.98
CA ALA A 61 -47.00 -8.26 72.41
C ALA A 61 -47.12 -8.18 70.87
N ASN A 62 -46.78 -7.03 70.27
CA ASN A 62 -46.75 -6.88 68.81
C ASN A 62 -45.39 -7.32 68.24
N ALA A 63 -44.30 -7.04 68.95
CA ALA A 63 -42.95 -7.48 68.55
C ALA A 63 -42.80 -9.01 68.52
N GLU A 64 -43.46 -9.73 69.44
CA GLU A 64 -43.46 -11.20 69.44
C GLU A 64 -44.24 -11.79 68.26
N LYS A 65 -45.39 -11.19 67.89
CA LYS A 65 -46.19 -11.64 66.74
C LYS A 65 -45.48 -11.39 65.40
N ASP A 66 -44.84 -10.23 65.24
CA ASP A 66 -44.10 -9.91 64.03
C ASP A 66 -42.89 -10.85 63.87
N ARG A 67 -42.22 -11.19 64.98
CA ARG A 67 -41.12 -12.17 65.01
C ARG A 67 -41.56 -13.56 64.56
N ASP A 68 -42.70 -14.05 65.03
CA ASP A 68 -43.22 -15.36 64.65
C ASP A 68 -43.60 -15.42 63.15
N VAL A 69 -44.09 -14.31 62.59
CA VAL A 69 -44.36 -14.18 61.15
C VAL A 69 -43.06 -14.23 60.33
N TRP A 70 -42.01 -13.50 60.74
CA TRP A 70 -40.70 -13.54 60.07
C TRP A 70 -40.05 -14.92 60.15
N LEU A 71 -40.14 -15.59 61.30
CA LEU A 71 -39.65 -16.97 61.44
C LEU A 71 -40.38 -17.93 60.50
N SER A 72 -41.71 -17.80 60.37
CA SER A 72 -42.48 -18.63 59.45
C SER A 72 -42.09 -18.41 57.98
N LEU A 73 -41.83 -17.15 57.59
CA LEU A 73 -41.41 -16.80 56.24
C LEU A 73 -40.00 -17.32 55.91
N LEU A 74 -39.06 -17.22 56.86
CA LEU A 74 -37.70 -17.73 56.68
C LEU A 74 -37.68 -19.25 56.59
N VAL A 75 -38.50 -19.95 57.38
CA VAL A 75 -38.66 -21.40 57.27
C VAL A 75 -39.22 -21.80 55.90
N GLU A 76 -40.23 -21.09 55.40
CA GLU A 76 -40.76 -21.32 54.04
C GLU A 76 -39.70 -21.06 52.95
N GLN A 77 -38.89 -20.00 53.09
CA GLN A 77 -37.77 -19.72 52.19
C GLN A 77 -36.66 -20.79 52.27
N SER A 78 -36.41 -21.36 53.45
CA SER A 78 -35.47 -22.47 53.63
C SER A 78 -35.94 -23.74 52.92
N GLU A 79 -37.25 -24.06 53.01
CA GLU A 79 -37.85 -25.20 52.30
C GLU A 79 -37.79 -25.01 50.78
N VAL A 80 -38.04 -23.80 50.30
CA VAL A 80 -37.88 -23.46 48.87
C VAL A 80 -36.42 -23.59 48.43
N CYS A 81 -35.45 -23.12 49.22
CA CYS A 81 -34.03 -23.29 48.90
C CYS A 81 -33.63 -24.77 48.88
N GLN A 82 -34.15 -25.59 49.79
CA GLN A 82 -33.88 -27.03 49.83
C GLN A 82 -34.45 -27.74 48.58
N THR A 83 -35.67 -27.41 48.17
CA THR A 83 -36.25 -27.95 46.93
C THR A 83 -35.50 -27.50 45.67
N LEU A 84 -34.98 -26.26 45.64
CA LEU A 84 -34.13 -25.77 44.56
C LEU A 84 -32.77 -26.48 44.53
N ILE A 85 -32.17 -26.79 45.67
CA ILE A 85 -30.92 -27.56 45.76
C ILE A 85 -31.13 -28.99 45.24
N GLU A 86 -32.25 -29.62 45.57
CA GLU A 86 -32.58 -30.96 45.12
C GLU A 86 -32.85 -31.04 43.60
N GLN A 87 -33.51 -30.02 43.03
CA GLN A 87 -33.88 -29.98 41.62
C GLN A 87 -32.76 -29.46 40.70
N TYR A 88 -32.07 -28.39 41.10
CA TYR A 88 -31.07 -27.69 40.26
C TYR A 88 -29.62 -27.99 40.67
N GLY A 89 -29.36 -28.39 41.92
CA GLY A 89 -28.02 -28.70 42.40
C GLY A 89 -27.37 -29.94 41.75
N GLN A 90 -28.09 -30.69 40.91
CA GLN A 90 -27.51 -31.78 40.11
C GLN A 90 -26.89 -31.31 38.79
N ASN A 91 -27.32 -30.15 38.25
CA ASN A 91 -26.94 -29.72 36.90
C ASN A 91 -25.65 -28.90 36.88
N SER A 92 -25.35 -28.14 37.93
CA SER A 92 -24.09 -27.43 38.05
C SER A 92 -23.58 -27.37 39.50
N PRO A 93 -22.29 -27.64 39.74
CA PRO A 93 -21.70 -27.57 41.08
C PRO A 93 -21.66 -26.13 41.62
N HIS A 94 -21.70 -25.13 40.73
CA HIS A 94 -21.68 -23.71 41.07
C HIS A 94 -23.03 -23.24 41.62
N GLU A 95 -24.15 -23.53 40.93
CA GLU A 95 -25.48 -23.20 41.43
C GLU A 95 -25.78 -23.93 42.74
N LYS A 96 -25.27 -25.17 42.89
CA LYS A 96 -25.32 -25.89 44.16
C LYS A 96 -24.57 -25.15 45.27
N ALA A 97 -23.34 -24.69 45.02
CA ALA A 97 -22.55 -23.96 46.02
C ALA A 97 -23.22 -22.64 46.43
N ILE A 98 -23.78 -21.90 45.47
CA ILE A 98 -24.56 -20.68 45.72
C ILE A 98 -25.77 -21.00 46.58
N LEU A 99 -26.61 -21.95 46.17
CA LEU A 99 -27.83 -22.28 46.91
C LEU A 99 -27.53 -22.83 48.31
N THR A 100 -26.45 -23.59 48.49
CA THR A 100 -26.00 -24.02 49.82
C THR A 100 -25.52 -22.86 50.68
N CYS A 101 -24.87 -21.85 50.09
CA CYS A 101 -24.45 -20.62 50.76
C CYS A 101 -25.66 -19.80 51.22
N TRP A 102 -26.69 -19.68 50.38
CA TRP A 102 -27.97 -19.05 50.73
C TRP A 102 -28.74 -19.83 51.80
N GLN A 103 -28.75 -21.17 51.73
CA GLN A 103 -29.36 -22.00 52.76
C GLN A 103 -28.68 -21.80 54.12
N THR A 104 -27.34 -21.81 54.17
CA THR A 104 -26.61 -21.55 55.41
C THR A 104 -26.84 -20.15 55.97
N PHE A 105 -27.07 -19.15 55.11
CA PHE A 105 -27.42 -17.80 55.53
C PHE A 105 -28.82 -17.74 56.16
N LEU A 106 -29.81 -18.37 55.52
CA LEU A 106 -31.17 -18.50 56.07
C LEU A 106 -31.18 -19.28 57.39
N ASP A 107 -30.38 -20.34 57.51
CA ASP A 107 -30.25 -21.11 58.75
C ASP A 107 -29.65 -20.27 59.89
N VAL A 108 -28.68 -19.39 59.58
CA VAL A 108 -28.12 -18.42 60.53
C VAL A 108 -29.16 -17.37 60.94
N GLU A 109 -29.95 -16.85 59.99
CA GLU A 109 -31.02 -15.89 60.31
C GLU A 109 -32.14 -16.52 61.15
N ILE A 110 -32.55 -17.76 60.85
CA ILE A 110 -33.54 -18.51 61.64
C ILE A 110 -33.02 -18.77 63.07
N THR A 111 -31.74 -19.14 63.22
CA THR A 111 -31.12 -19.37 64.54
C THR A 111 -30.94 -18.07 65.33
N LEU A 112 -30.62 -16.96 64.67
CA LEU A 112 -30.58 -15.62 65.29
C LEU A 112 -31.97 -15.15 65.74
N LEU A 113 -32.99 -15.33 64.89
CA LEU A 113 -34.37 -14.92 65.15
C LEU A 113 -35.13 -15.85 66.10
N SER A 114 -34.62 -17.03 66.47
CA SER A 114 -35.30 -17.98 67.38
C SER A 114 -34.82 -17.93 68.85
N ASN A 115 -33.93 -17.00 69.22
CA ASN A 115 -33.44 -16.79 70.60
C ASN A 115 -32.81 -18.03 71.26
N GLN A 116 -32.30 -19.00 70.50
CA GLN A 116 -31.38 -20.01 71.03
C GLN A 116 -29.94 -19.50 70.89
N HIS A 117 -29.56 -18.56 71.75
CA HIS A 117 -28.18 -18.05 71.76
C HIS A 117 -27.23 -19.07 72.37
N LYS A 118 -26.60 -19.86 71.50
CA LYS A 118 -25.24 -20.35 71.72
C LYS A 118 -24.37 -19.74 70.63
N ILE A 119 -23.60 -18.72 70.99
CA ILE A 119 -22.62 -18.04 70.12
C ILE A 119 -21.71 -19.06 69.39
N GLN A 120 -21.47 -20.23 70.00
CA GLN A 120 -20.71 -21.34 69.44
C GLN A 120 -21.36 -22.00 68.20
N GLU A 121 -22.69 -21.98 68.09
CA GLU A 121 -23.42 -22.62 66.99
C GLU A 121 -23.46 -21.70 65.76
N THR A 122 -23.57 -20.39 65.98
CA THR A 122 -23.41 -19.37 64.93
C THR A 122 -21.97 -19.27 64.44
N GLU A 123 -20.97 -19.38 65.32
CA GLU A 123 -19.55 -19.39 64.95
C GLU A 123 -19.21 -20.61 64.09
N ARG A 124 -19.75 -21.79 64.44
CA ARG A 124 -19.59 -23.02 63.65
C ARG A 124 -20.24 -22.95 62.26
N LEU A 125 -21.40 -22.29 62.13
CA LEU A 125 -22.05 -22.09 60.84
C LEU A 125 -21.30 -21.06 59.98
N LEU A 126 -20.70 -20.04 60.61
CA LEU A 126 -19.84 -19.08 59.93
C LEU A 126 -18.50 -19.70 59.48
N ASP A 127 -17.93 -20.59 60.28
CA ASP A 127 -16.73 -21.37 59.90
C ASP A 127 -17.01 -22.31 58.72
N ALA A 128 -18.23 -22.82 58.60
CA ALA A 128 -18.66 -23.62 57.44
C ALA A 128 -18.86 -22.77 56.17
N PHE A 129 -19.00 -21.45 56.31
CA PHE A 129 -19.20 -20.50 55.21
C PHE A 129 -17.90 -20.19 54.47
N ALA A 130 -16.79 -20.03 55.20
CA ALA A 130 -15.47 -19.72 54.63
C ALA A 130 -15.06 -20.65 53.45
N PRO A 131 -15.10 -22.00 53.58
CA PRO A 131 -14.74 -22.88 52.48
C PRO A 131 -15.77 -22.92 51.34
N LEU A 132 -17.03 -22.54 51.59
CA LEU A 132 -18.06 -22.47 50.56
C LEU A 132 -17.89 -21.21 49.70
N VAL A 133 -17.54 -20.08 50.33
CA VAL A 133 -17.21 -18.83 49.62
C VAL A 133 -15.94 -18.99 48.80
N GLU A 134 -14.90 -19.61 49.35
CA GLU A 134 -13.66 -19.88 48.61
C GLU A 134 -13.93 -20.75 47.38
N ARG A 135 -14.70 -21.83 47.54
CA ARG A 135 -15.10 -22.70 46.42
C ARG A 135 -16.02 -22.00 45.40
N LEU A 136 -16.79 -21.00 45.84
CA LEU A 136 -17.60 -20.16 44.95
C LEU A 136 -16.73 -19.20 44.13
N MET A 137 -15.75 -18.57 44.77
CA MET A 137 -14.78 -17.69 44.11
C MET A 137 -13.96 -18.47 43.08
N ASP A 138 -13.46 -19.66 43.44
CA ASP A 138 -12.74 -20.54 42.50
C ASP A 138 -13.60 -20.90 41.28
N ALA A 139 -14.88 -21.21 41.49
CA ALA A 139 -15.80 -21.54 40.40
C ALA A 139 -16.08 -20.32 39.50
N GLN A 140 -16.19 -19.12 40.07
CA GLN A 140 -16.35 -17.88 39.34
C GLN A 140 -15.11 -17.54 38.50
N ASP A 141 -13.91 -17.75 39.05
CA ASP A 141 -12.65 -17.55 38.33
C ASP A 141 -12.51 -18.53 37.15
N VAL A 142 -12.90 -19.79 37.33
CA VAL A 142 -12.96 -20.77 36.24
C VAL A 142 -13.94 -20.35 35.14
N GLU A 143 -15.12 -19.82 35.49
CA GLU A 143 -16.07 -19.31 34.49
C GLU A 143 -15.50 -18.09 33.74
N MET A 144 -14.83 -17.18 34.45
CA MET A 144 -14.14 -16.05 33.82
C MET A 144 -13.04 -16.53 32.86
N MET A 145 -12.27 -17.54 33.25
CA MET A 145 -11.27 -18.17 32.37
C MET A 145 -11.91 -18.83 31.15
N LEU A 146 -13.03 -19.54 31.29
CA LEU A 146 -13.76 -20.12 30.17
C LEU A 146 -14.29 -19.05 29.20
N ARG A 147 -14.80 -17.93 29.71
CA ARG A 147 -15.17 -16.77 28.88
C ARG A 147 -13.98 -16.22 28.12
N LYS A 148 -12.84 -16.00 28.80
CA LYS A 148 -11.58 -15.57 28.16
C LYS A 148 -11.11 -16.55 27.09
N LEU A 149 -11.20 -17.86 27.33
CA LEU A 149 -10.83 -18.91 26.37
C LEU A 149 -11.79 -18.93 25.16
N SER A 150 -13.09 -18.68 25.38
CA SER A 150 -14.06 -18.57 24.29
C SER A 150 -13.77 -17.36 23.38
N VAL A 151 -13.38 -16.23 23.97
CA VAL A 151 -12.96 -15.02 23.24
C VAL A 151 -11.67 -15.31 22.48
N ASN A 152 -10.70 -15.97 23.12
CA ASN A 152 -9.45 -16.36 22.47
C ASN A 152 -9.70 -17.34 21.30
N THR A 153 -10.64 -18.27 21.45
CA THR A 153 -11.06 -19.17 20.34
C THR A 153 -11.70 -18.41 19.18
N LYS A 154 -12.50 -17.37 19.46
CA LYS A 154 -13.05 -16.49 18.41
C LYS A 154 -11.94 -15.69 17.71
N LEU A 155 -10.99 -15.16 18.48
CA LEU A 155 -9.81 -14.46 17.94
C LEU A 155 -8.97 -15.40 17.06
N LEU A 156 -8.72 -16.64 17.50
CA LEU A 156 -8.01 -17.64 16.69
C LEU A 156 -8.73 -17.94 15.38
N LYS A 157 -10.06 -18.02 15.36
CA LYS A 157 -10.83 -18.18 14.11
C LYS A 157 -10.70 -16.95 13.19
N GLN A 158 -10.71 -15.75 13.77
CA GLN A 158 -10.50 -14.52 13.00
C GLN A 158 -9.09 -14.45 12.43
N ILE A 159 -8.07 -14.78 13.22
CA ILE A 159 -6.67 -14.87 12.78
C ILE A 159 -6.53 -15.90 11.67
N ASN A 160 -7.10 -17.09 11.81
CA ASN A 160 -7.05 -18.11 10.77
C ASN A 160 -7.72 -17.63 9.45
N LYS A 161 -8.85 -16.90 9.56
CA LYS A 161 -9.48 -16.27 8.39
C LYS A 161 -8.62 -15.18 7.75
N ILE A 162 -7.91 -14.39 8.55
CA ILE A 162 -6.95 -13.39 8.06
C ILE A 162 -5.78 -14.10 7.38
N VAL A 163 -5.18 -15.11 8.01
CA VAL A 163 -4.09 -15.92 7.45
C VAL A 163 -4.50 -16.55 6.12
N GLN A 164 -5.72 -17.08 6.01
CA GLN A 164 -6.21 -17.63 4.75
C GLN A 164 -6.33 -16.54 3.66
N LYS A 165 -6.91 -15.38 3.98
CA LYS A 165 -6.98 -14.25 3.04
C LYS A 165 -5.60 -13.74 2.63
N THR A 166 -4.67 -13.62 3.58
CA THR A 166 -3.29 -13.20 3.30
C THR A 166 -2.57 -14.27 2.46
N GLY A 167 -2.82 -15.56 2.71
CA GLY A 167 -2.33 -16.66 1.90
C GLY A 167 -2.82 -16.59 0.45
N ASP A 168 -4.12 -16.32 0.25
CA ASP A 168 -4.71 -16.13 -1.07
C ASP A 168 -4.11 -14.91 -1.79
N GLN A 169 -3.91 -13.79 -1.09
CA GLN A 169 -3.26 -12.58 -1.63
C GLN A 169 -1.80 -12.83 -2.01
N VAL A 170 -1.04 -13.56 -1.19
CA VAL A 170 0.34 -13.94 -1.50
C VAL A 170 0.37 -14.87 -2.71
N PHE A 171 -0.60 -15.78 -2.85
CA PHE A 171 -0.70 -16.64 -4.02
C PHE A 171 -1.02 -15.83 -5.30
N GLU A 172 -1.91 -14.85 -5.22
CA GLU A 172 -2.17 -13.92 -6.33
C GLU A 172 -0.93 -13.11 -6.70
N GLN A 173 -0.21 -12.56 -5.71
CA GLN A 173 1.05 -11.85 -5.94
C GLN A 173 2.12 -12.74 -6.53
N MET A 174 2.23 -13.99 -6.08
CA MET A 174 3.17 -14.98 -6.63
C MET A 174 2.82 -15.31 -8.08
N ASN A 175 1.53 -15.41 -8.42
CA ASN A 175 1.08 -15.62 -9.80
C ASN A 175 1.40 -14.41 -10.70
N VAL A 176 1.18 -13.19 -10.20
CA VAL A 176 1.58 -11.94 -10.91
C VAL A 176 3.09 -11.90 -11.11
N THR A 177 3.87 -12.24 -10.08
CA THR A 177 5.34 -12.28 -10.14
C THR A 177 5.83 -13.32 -11.14
N SER A 178 5.19 -14.50 -11.18
CA SER A 178 5.47 -15.54 -12.17
C SER A 178 5.20 -15.06 -13.60
N ASN A 179 4.08 -14.35 -13.83
CA ASN A 179 3.76 -13.77 -15.13
C ASN A 179 4.77 -12.67 -15.54
N LEU A 180 5.16 -11.81 -14.60
CA LEU A 180 6.20 -10.80 -14.82
C LEU A 180 7.56 -11.44 -15.16
N ASN A 181 7.94 -12.51 -14.46
CA ASN A 181 9.16 -13.27 -14.79
C ASN A 181 9.09 -13.88 -16.18
N LEU A 182 7.94 -14.43 -16.58
CA LEU A 182 7.76 -14.97 -17.93
C LEU A 182 7.84 -13.86 -19.00
N GLN A 183 7.31 -12.66 -18.71
CA GLN A 183 7.48 -11.49 -19.57
C GLN A 183 8.94 -11.03 -19.63
N LEU A 184 9.65 -11.07 -18.51
CA LEU A 184 11.08 -10.76 -18.44
C LEU A 184 11.90 -11.76 -19.26
N GLU A 185 11.64 -13.06 -19.14
CA GLU A 185 12.27 -14.09 -19.97
C GLU A 185 12.01 -13.86 -21.46
N LYS A 186 10.77 -13.51 -21.84
CA LYS A 186 10.42 -13.14 -23.23
C LYS A 186 11.18 -11.90 -23.69
N ALA A 187 11.33 -10.90 -22.84
CA ALA A 187 12.08 -9.68 -23.17
C ALA A 187 13.58 -9.98 -23.32
N GLN A 188 14.14 -10.80 -22.43
CA GLN A 188 15.53 -11.26 -22.51
C GLN A 188 15.79 -12.08 -23.78
N ALA A 189 14.86 -12.99 -24.15
CA ALA A 189 14.96 -13.74 -25.40
C ALA A 189 14.94 -12.83 -26.63
N LYS A 190 14.10 -11.79 -26.64
CA LYS A 190 14.10 -10.79 -27.71
C LYS A 190 15.40 -9.99 -27.77
N LEU A 191 15.99 -9.66 -26.62
CA LEU A 191 17.25 -8.94 -26.54
C LEU A 191 18.42 -9.78 -27.08
N LEU A 192 18.44 -11.09 -26.80
CA LEU A 192 19.42 -12.00 -27.39
C LEU A 192 19.30 -12.05 -28.92
N ASN A 193 18.09 -12.11 -29.46
CA ASN A 193 17.89 -12.04 -30.92
C ASN A 193 18.37 -10.70 -31.52
N GLU A 194 18.28 -9.59 -30.78
CA GLU A 194 18.83 -8.30 -31.22
C GLU A 194 20.35 -8.35 -31.32
N THR A 195 21.03 -9.06 -30.42
CA THR A 195 22.49 -9.25 -30.51
C THR A 195 22.91 -10.09 -31.72
N GLU A 196 22.12 -11.10 -32.10
CA GLU A 196 22.33 -11.85 -33.34
C GLU A 196 22.17 -10.94 -34.56
N LEU A 197 21.14 -10.08 -34.56
CA LEU A 197 20.90 -9.12 -35.64
C LEU A 197 22.02 -8.07 -35.75
N ASP A 198 22.54 -7.60 -34.61
CA ASP A 198 23.68 -6.68 -34.56
C ASP A 198 24.96 -7.35 -35.08
N GLN A 199 25.13 -8.65 -34.82
CA GLN A 199 26.26 -9.43 -35.34
C GLN A 199 26.15 -9.61 -36.87
N GLU A 200 24.97 -9.99 -37.39
CA GLU A 200 24.73 -10.02 -38.84
C GLU A 200 24.98 -8.66 -39.47
N LEU A 201 24.54 -7.57 -38.83
CA LEU A 201 24.74 -6.22 -39.32
C LEU A 201 26.22 -5.80 -39.27
N ALA A 202 26.98 -6.24 -38.27
CA ALA A 202 28.42 -6.04 -38.20
C ALA A 202 29.16 -6.81 -39.30
N GLU A 203 28.76 -8.06 -39.57
CA GLU A 203 29.28 -8.86 -40.69
C GLU A 203 29.01 -8.18 -42.03
N LEU A 204 27.79 -7.68 -42.25
CA LEU A 204 27.41 -6.96 -43.47
C LEU A 204 28.18 -5.64 -43.61
N ARG A 205 28.42 -4.91 -42.51
CA ARG A 205 29.28 -3.72 -42.51
C ARG A 205 30.74 -4.06 -42.82
N ALA A 206 31.24 -5.19 -42.31
CA ALA A 206 32.59 -5.66 -42.60
C ALA A 206 32.72 -6.09 -44.07
N GLU A 207 31.71 -6.76 -44.62
CA GLU A 207 31.66 -7.13 -46.04
C GLU A 207 31.63 -5.87 -46.93
N ILE A 208 30.79 -4.89 -46.59
CA ILE A 208 30.75 -3.59 -47.29
C ILE A 208 32.11 -2.88 -47.20
N ALA A 209 32.74 -2.85 -46.03
CA ALA A 209 34.07 -2.27 -45.88
C ALA A 209 35.11 -3.00 -46.73
N SER A 210 35.07 -4.33 -46.78
CA SER A 210 35.97 -5.13 -47.62
C SER A 210 35.75 -4.89 -49.12
N MET A 211 34.50 -4.69 -49.54
CA MET A 211 34.12 -4.31 -50.90
C MET A 211 34.63 -2.91 -51.25
N TYR A 212 34.54 -1.95 -50.33
CA TYR A 212 35.11 -0.61 -50.51
C TYR A 212 36.64 -0.63 -50.57
N ASP A 213 37.30 -1.40 -49.71
CA ASP A 213 38.76 -1.60 -49.76
C ASP A 213 39.19 -2.24 -51.08
N LEU A 214 38.44 -3.23 -51.58
CA LEU A 214 38.70 -3.85 -52.88
C LEU A 214 38.48 -2.87 -54.03
N ALA A 215 37.41 -2.07 -53.98
CA ALA A 215 37.15 -1.01 -54.97
C ALA A 215 38.23 0.09 -54.93
N GLU A 216 38.71 0.48 -53.75
CA GLU A 216 39.82 1.42 -53.63
C GLU A 216 41.15 0.82 -54.06
N ARG A 217 41.41 -0.46 -53.81
CA ARG A 217 42.60 -1.17 -54.33
C ARG A 217 42.58 -1.20 -55.85
N LEU A 218 41.47 -1.58 -56.48
CA LEU A 218 41.29 -1.51 -57.94
C LEU A 218 41.46 -0.08 -58.47
N LYS A 219 40.96 0.93 -57.75
CA LYS A 219 41.14 2.33 -58.12
C LYS A 219 42.58 2.80 -57.98
N ARG A 220 43.33 2.31 -56.99
CA ARG A 220 44.76 2.60 -56.82
C ARG A 220 45.60 1.86 -57.85
N GLU A 221 45.32 0.60 -58.14
CA GLU A 221 45.98 -0.18 -59.20
C GLU A 221 45.76 0.48 -60.55
N SER A 222 44.53 0.78 -60.94
CA SER A 222 44.26 1.51 -62.20
C SER A 222 44.88 2.91 -62.27
N ALA A 223 45.04 3.59 -61.12
CA ALA A 223 45.72 4.89 -61.05
C ALA A 223 47.27 4.78 -61.06
N LEU A 224 47.84 3.65 -60.63
CA LEU A 224 49.28 3.35 -60.69
C LEU A 224 49.68 2.80 -62.07
N GLU A 225 48.82 2.01 -62.70
CA GLU A 225 49.00 1.43 -64.03
C GLU A 225 48.96 2.47 -65.15
N THR A 226 48.29 3.60 -64.93
CA THR A 226 48.32 4.74 -65.86
C THR A 226 49.61 5.55 -65.82
N ALA A 227 50.51 5.32 -64.84
CA ALA A 227 51.71 6.12 -64.64
C ALA A 227 53.05 5.39 -64.85
N ALA A 228 53.11 4.05 -64.80
CA ALA A 228 54.40 3.34 -64.84
C ALA A 228 54.56 2.27 -65.92
N HIS A 229 53.55 1.48 -66.28
CA HIS A 229 53.75 0.37 -67.22
C HIS A 229 52.47 0.05 -68.01
N SER A 230 52.24 0.71 -69.15
CA SER A 230 51.17 0.28 -70.06
C SER A 230 51.41 -1.16 -70.55
N ASP A 231 52.67 -1.53 -70.78
CA ASP A 231 52.99 -2.82 -71.39
C ASP A 231 53.02 -3.98 -70.38
N GLU A 232 53.40 -3.72 -69.13
CA GLU A 232 53.42 -4.74 -68.06
C GLU A 232 52.02 -4.94 -67.45
N TYR A 233 51.19 -3.89 -67.42
CA TYR A 233 49.77 -3.99 -67.11
C TYR A 233 49.00 -4.77 -68.17
N HIS A 234 49.29 -4.56 -69.47
CA HIS A 234 48.71 -5.37 -70.53
C HIS A 234 49.15 -6.83 -70.47
N LEU A 235 50.41 -7.11 -70.09
CA LEU A 235 50.89 -8.47 -69.87
C LEU A 235 50.29 -9.12 -68.62
N ALA A 236 50.10 -8.39 -67.52
CA ALA A 236 49.45 -8.91 -66.31
C ALA A 236 47.94 -9.06 -66.48
N LEU A 237 47.30 -8.22 -67.30
CA LEU A 237 45.93 -8.42 -67.79
C LEU A 237 45.84 -9.63 -68.70
N ASP A 238 46.80 -9.85 -69.59
CA ASP A 238 46.85 -11.05 -70.44
C ASP A 238 47.12 -12.31 -69.60
N ASP A 239 47.97 -12.28 -68.57
CA ASP A 239 48.23 -13.40 -67.65
C ASP A 239 47.06 -13.63 -66.67
N PHE A 240 46.37 -12.57 -66.23
CA PHE A 240 45.16 -12.66 -65.43
C PHE A 240 43.95 -13.09 -66.27
N LEU A 241 43.87 -12.67 -67.53
CA LEU A 241 42.87 -13.16 -68.48
C LEU A 241 43.18 -14.61 -68.84
N ASP A 242 44.42 -15.02 -69.09
CA ASP A 242 44.79 -16.43 -69.31
C ASP A 242 44.61 -17.26 -68.03
N GLY A 243 44.82 -16.68 -66.86
CA GLY A 243 44.56 -17.30 -65.55
C GLY A 243 43.08 -17.40 -65.18
N ALA A 244 42.26 -16.41 -65.55
CA ALA A 244 40.81 -16.39 -65.36
C ALA A 244 40.06 -17.16 -66.47
N LEU A 245 40.65 -17.27 -67.67
CA LEU A 245 40.31 -18.24 -68.72
C LEU A 245 40.80 -19.65 -68.34
N GLY A 246 41.58 -19.79 -67.27
CA GLY A 246 41.89 -21.02 -66.56
C GLY A 246 40.69 -21.63 -65.83
N ASN A 247 39.65 -21.96 -66.60
CA ASN A 247 38.78 -23.14 -66.50
C ASN A 247 38.02 -23.54 -65.22
N ASP A 248 38.08 -22.87 -64.07
CA ASP A 248 37.28 -23.31 -62.89
C ASP A 248 36.09 -22.41 -62.51
N PHE A 249 36.14 -21.10 -62.78
CA PHE A 249 35.01 -20.19 -62.48
C PHE A 249 34.14 -19.91 -63.70
N LEU A 250 34.77 -19.78 -64.87
CA LEU A 250 34.07 -19.49 -66.12
C LEU A 250 33.66 -20.74 -66.89
N ALA A 251 34.21 -21.94 -66.63
CA ALA A 251 33.84 -23.14 -67.39
C ALA A 251 32.34 -23.49 -67.28
N PRO A 252 31.67 -23.44 -66.11
CA PRO A 252 30.22 -23.68 -66.04
C PRO A 252 29.41 -22.59 -66.76
N MET A 253 29.87 -21.34 -66.71
CA MET A 253 29.21 -20.21 -67.38
C MET A 253 29.49 -20.19 -68.88
N ALA A 254 30.66 -20.66 -69.32
CA ALA A 254 31.08 -20.82 -70.69
C ALA A 254 30.40 -22.05 -71.30
N ASP A 255 30.24 -23.16 -70.57
CA ASP A 255 29.43 -24.31 -70.99
C ASP A 255 27.95 -23.92 -71.07
N GLU A 256 27.42 -23.13 -70.12
CA GLU A 256 26.04 -22.63 -70.19
C GLU A 256 25.88 -21.59 -71.32
N MET A 257 26.87 -20.72 -71.54
CA MET A 257 26.88 -19.80 -72.68
C MET A 257 27.09 -20.53 -74.00
N ASP A 258 27.88 -21.59 -74.07
CA ASP A 258 28.09 -22.41 -75.26
C ASP A 258 26.86 -23.26 -75.55
N HIS A 259 26.15 -23.73 -74.53
CA HIS A 259 24.81 -24.28 -74.69
C HIS A 259 23.82 -23.24 -75.18
N LYS A 260 23.80 -22.02 -74.62
CA LYS A 260 22.95 -20.94 -75.12
C LYS A 260 23.35 -20.44 -76.50
N ILE A 261 24.64 -20.46 -76.85
CA ILE A 261 25.18 -20.10 -78.18
C ILE A 261 24.86 -21.22 -79.16
N ASN A 262 24.91 -22.49 -78.76
CA ASN A 262 24.47 -23.61 -79.58
C ASN A 262 22.95 -23.60 -79.74
N ASP A 263 22.18 -23.23 -78.72
CA ASP A 263 20.73 -23.02 -78.82
C ASP A 263 20.40 -21.82 -79.69
N LEU A 264 21.18 -20.73 -79.60
CA LEU A 264 21.05 -19.57 -80.48
C LEU A 264 21.51 -19.87 -81.91
N LYS A 265 22.51 -20.74 -82.10
CA LYS A 265 22.93 -21.25 -83.41
C LYS A 265 21.86 -22.18 -83.96
N HIS A 266 21.29 -23.08 -83.17
CA HIS A 266 20.14 -23.89 -83.56
C HIS A 266 18.92 -23.04 -83.85
N LEU A 267 18.69 -21.96 -83.11
CA LEU A 267 17.62 -20.99 -83.38
C LEU A 267 17.94 -20.17 -84.63
N ALA A 268 19.20 -19.81 -84.87
CA ALA A 268 19.64 -19.09 -86.05
C ALA A 268 19.62 -19.99 -87.30
N ASP A 269 19.96 -21.27 -87.18
CA ASP A 269 19.87 -22.29 -88.20
C ASP A 269 18.40 -22.62 -88.47
N TYR A 270 17.57 -22.73 -87.43
CA TYR A 270 16.12 -22.85 -87.57
C TYR A 270 15.50 -21.61 -88.20
N GLN A 271 15.98 -20.41 -87.85
CA GLN A 271 15.58 -19.16 -88.51
C GLN A 271 16.12 -19.09 -89.94
N ALA A 272 17.32 -19.59 -90.23
CA ALA A 272 17.90 -19.63 -91.56
C ALA A 272 17.14 -20.62 -92.44
N ASP A 273 16.75 -21.77 -91.91
CA ASP A 273 15.89 -22.77 -92.52
C ASP A 273 14.47 -22.22 -92.70
N ALA A 274 13.90 -21.55 -91.70
CA ALA A 274 12.62 -20.87 -91.82
C ALA A 274 12.69 -19.71 -92.83
N ILE A 275 13.81 -18.99 -92.92
CA ILE A 275 14.05 -17.95 -93.93
C ILE A 275 14.28 -18.58 -95.30
N ALA A 276 14.90 -19.75 -95.40
CA ALA A 276 15.08 -20.50 -96.63
C ALA A 276 13.74 -21.05 -97.14
N ASP A 277 12.91 -21.57 -96.24
CA ASP A 277 11.53 -21.99 -96.51
C ASP A 277 10.65 -20.79 -96.85
N LEU A 278 10.77 -19.66 -96.14
CA LEU A 278 10.08 -18.42 -96.49
C LEU A 278 10.61 -17.83 -97.80
N LYS A 279 11.89 -17.97 -98.14
CA LYS A 279 12.45 -17.57 -99.44
C LYS A 279 12.03 -18.51 -100.55
N LYS A 280 11.85 -19.80 -100.27
CA LYS A 280 11.32 -20.79 -101.21
C LYS A 280 9.83 -20.53 -101.45
N GLN A 281 9.06 -20.26 -100.40
CA GLN A 281 7.69 -19.76 -100.49
C GLN A 281 7.63 -18.38 -101.16
N LEU A 282 8.57 -17.47 -100.91
CA LEU A 282 8.66 -16.18 -101.59
C LEU A 282 9.03 -16.38 -103.06
N LYS A 283 9.87 -17.35 -103.41
CA LYS A 283 10.24 -17.68 -104.79
C LYS A 283 9.06 -18.32 -105.52
N GLU A 284 8.32 -19.21 -104.87
CA GLU A 284 7.04 -19.76 -105.35
C GLU A 284 5.95 -18.67 -105.47
N VAL A 285 5.94 -17.65 -104.60
CA VAL A 285 5.05 -16.49 -104.67
C VAL A 285 5.52 -15.45 -105.71
N LYS A 286 6.83 -15.32 -105.94
CA LYS A 286 7.46 -14.42 -106.92
C LYS A 286 7.34 -14.98 -108.33
N GLU A 287 7.46 -16.29 -108.51
CA GLU A 287 7.12 -17.00 -109.76
C GLU A 287 5.61 -16.89 -110.08
N ARG A 288 4.76 -16.65 -109.07
CA ARG A 288 3.31 -16.40 -109.24
C ARG A 288 2.93 -14.93 -109.44
N LYS A 289 3.86 -13.96 -109.40
CA LYS A 289 3.47 -12.55 -109.41
C LYS A 289 4.45 -11.64 -110.16
N ASP A 290 4.74 -12.03 -111.40
CA ASP A 290 5.14 -11.06 -112.42
C ASP A 290 3.89 -10.28 -112.85
N LYS A 291 3.64 -9.15 -112.16
CA LYS A 291 3.09 -7.87 -112.65
C LYS A 291 2.36 -7.12 -111.52
N GLY A 292 2.98 -6.02 -111.11
CA GLY A 292 2.36 -4.87 -110.47
C GLY A 292 2.25 -4.92 -108.95
N LYS A 293 3.24 -4.34 -108.24
CA LYS A 293 3.10 -3.79 -106.86
C LYS A 293 4.43 -3.21 -106.36
N HIS A 294 4.82 -2.05 -106.88
CA HIS A 294 5.76 -1.16 -106.16
C HIS A 294 5.07 -0.33 -105.07
N ILE A 295 3.74 -0.46 -104.93
CA ILE A 295 2.93 0.17 -103.89
C ILE A 295 3.07 -0.61 -102.57
N ASP A 296 3.08 -1.95 -102.61
CA ASP A 296 3.16 -2.79 -101.40
C ASP A 296 4.48 -2.64 -100.62
N THR A 297 5.62 -2.37 -101.28
CA THR A 297 6.91 -2.21 -100.57
C THR A 297 7.02 -0.87 -99.84
N ALA A 298 6.43 0.20 -100.40
CA ALA A 298 6.35 1.49 -99.73
C ALA A 298 5.36 1.42 -98.56
N ASP A 299 4.22 0.75 -98.74
CA ASP A 299 3.23 0.53 -97.67
C ASP A 299 3.79 -0.33 -96.53
N ILE A 300 4.62 -1.34 -96.82
CA ILE A 300 5.30 -2.14 -95.78
C ILE A 300 6.35 -1.30 -95.03
N ALA A 301 7.07 -0.41 -95.71
CA ALA A 301 8.03 0.48 -95.05
C ALA A 301 7.31 1.49 -94.15
N VAL A 302 6.20 2.07 -94.62
CA VAL A 302 5.33 2.97 -93.83
C VAL A 302 4.74 2.21 -92.63
N ALA A 303 4.20 1.00 -92.81
CA ALA A 303 3.67 0.20 -91.72
C ALA A 303 4.74 -0.20 -90.69
N ARG A 304 5.99 -0.44 -91.12
CA ARG A 304 7.11 -0.68 -90.20
C ARG A 304 7.50 0.59 -89.43
N MET A 305 7.46 1.75 -90.09
CA MET A 305 7.73 3.05 -89.46
C MET A 305 6.61 3.44 -88.49
N GLU A 306 5.35 3.19 -88.84
CA GLU A 306 4.18 3.35 -87.96
C GLU A 306 4.26 2.40 -86.76
N LYS A 307 4.66 1.14 -86.97
CA LYS A 307 4.89 0.19 -85.87
C LYS A 307 6.00 0.66 -84.93
N ALA A 308 7.13 1.13 -85.47
CA ALA A 308 8.21 1.70 -84.67
C ALA A 308 7.78 2.98 -83.94
N MET A 309 6.97 3.84 -84.57
CA MET A 309 6.38 5.03 -83.94
C MET A 309 5.40 4.67 -82.83
N LEU A 310 4.58 3.63 -83.00
CA LEU A 310 3.66 3.13 -81.98
C LEU A 310 4.41 2.47 -80.82
N GLU A 311 5.48 1.73 -81.08
CA GLU A 311 6.35 1.15 -80.06
C GLU A 311 7.08 2.26 -79.29
N ASN A 312 7.64 3.26 -79.98
CA ASN A 312 8.21 4.45 -79.35
C ASN A 312 7.16 5.22 -78.53
N ASN A 313 5.93 5.35 -79.03
CA ASN A 313 4.84 5.99 -78.28
C ASN A 313 4.45 5.19 -77.03
N LYS A 314 4.44 3.84 -77.10
CA LYS A 314 4.27 2.98 -75.91
C LYS A 314 5.39 3.17 -74.90
N VAL A 315 6.64 3.26 -75.35
CA VAL A 315 7.79 3.52 -74.49
C VAL A 315 7.68 4.91 -73.86
N ILE A 316 7.35 5.95 -74.64
CA ILE A 316 7.13 7.32 -74.14
C ILE A 316 6.01 7.33 -73.09
N LYS A 317 4.85 6.72 -73.35
CA LYS A 317 3.78 6.60 -72.34
C LYS A 317 4.22 5.84 -71.10
N SER A 318 5.05 4.82 -71.25
CA SER A 318 5.59 4.09 -70.09
C SER A 318 6.56 4.97 -69.27
N LEU A 319 7.34 5.81 -69.93
CA LEU A 319 8.24 6.77 -69.29
C LEU A 319 7.48 7.93 -68.65
N GLU A 320 6.42 8.44 -69.29
CA GLU A 320 5.50 9.43 -68.72
C GLU A 320 4.79 8.87 -67.48
N ASN A 321 4.31 7.63 -67.54
CA ASN A 321 3.70 6.97 -66.37
C ASN A 321 4.71 6.77 -65.24
N LYS A 322 5.97 6.40 -65.56
CA LYS A 322 7.06 6.32 -64.56
C LYS A 322 7.43 7.70 -64.02
N LEU A 323 7.40 8.75 -64.83
CA LEU A 323 7.66 10.11 -64.38
C LEU A 323 6.55 10.61 -63.45
N LEU A 324 5.29 10.35 -63.81
CA LEU A 324 4.13 10.65 -62.96
C LEU A 324 4.17 9.88 -61.65
N SER A 325 4.54 8.59 -61.69
CA SER A 325 4.69 7.80 -60.46
C SER A 325 5.82 8.31 -59.58
N VAL A 326 6.98 8.67 -60.16
CA VAL A 326 8.09 9.32 -59.42
C VAL A 326 7.68 10.67 -58.86
N GLN A 327 6.90 11.47 -59.61
CA GLN A 327 6.40 12.75 -59.12
C GLN A 327 5.40 12.58 -57.96
N THR A 328 4.60 11.51 -58.00
CA THR A 328 3.68 11.14 -56.92
C THR A 328 4.44 10.65 -55.69
N ILE A 329 5.45 9.79 -55.88
CA ILE A 329 6.35 9.32 -54.81
C ILE A 329 7.09 10.51 -54.19
N LYS A 330 7.61 11.45 -55.00
CA LYS A 330 8.25 12.68 -54.51
C LYS A 330 7.29 13.54 -53.70
N HIS A 331 6.04 13.69 -54.14
CA HIS A 331 5.03 14.43 -53.40
C HIS A 331 4.72 13.76 -52.06
N ASN A 332 4.54 12.45 -52.04
CA ASN A 332 4.29 11.67 -50.82
C ASN A 332 5.47 11.75 -49.84
N LEU A 333 6.70 11.60 -50.34
CA LEU A 333 7.92 11.78 -49.53
C LEU A 333 8.00 13.19 -48.92
N ASN A 334 7.62 14.23 -49.67
CA ASN A 334 7.61 15.59 -49.17
C ASN A 334 6.53 15.79 -48.08
N VAL A 335 5.35 15.16 -48.23
CA VAL A 335 4.32 15.15 -47.19
C VAL A 335 4.81 14.40 -45.94
N ASP A 336 5.45 13.25 -46.11
CA ASP A 336 6.00 12.47 -45.00
C ASP A 336 7.15 13.21 -44.27
N VAL A 337 8.01 13.91 -45.01
CA VAL A 337 9.06 14.75 -44.43
C VAL A 337 8.44 15.89 -43.61
N ARG A 338 7.46 16.62 -44.15
CA ARG A 338 6.75 17.67 -43.40
C ARG A 338 6.03 17.14 -42.17
N ARG A 339 5.46 15.93 -42.27
CA ARG A 339 4.81 15.26 -41.14
C ARG A 339 5.83 14.91 -40.05
N ARG A 340 6.98 14.34 -40.43
CA ARG A 340 8.07 14.04 -39.50
C ARG A 340 8.64 15.32 -38.88
N GLU A 341 8.79 16.39 -39.64
CA GLU A 341 9.20 17.70 -39.12
C GLU A 341 8.19 18.25 -38.11
N ALA A 342 6.88 18.15 -38.38
CA ALA A 342 5.84 18.56 -37.43
C ALA A 342 5.85 17.69 -36.16
N GLU A 343 6.02 16.37 -36.28
CA GLU A 343 6.14 15.45 -35.16
C GLU A 343 7.42 15.70 -34.34
N LEU A 344 8.54 16.03 -35.00
CA LEU A 344 9.78 16.41 -34.33
C LEU A 344 9.63 17.75 -33.61
N LEU A 345 9.00 18.74 -34.24
CA LEU A 345 8.76 20.05 -33.63
C LEU A 345 7.83 19.94 -32.42
N HIS A 346 6.81 19.08 -32.49
CA HIS A 346 5.95 18.75 -31.35
C HIS A 346 6.71 18.03 -30.23
N LYS A 347 7.56 17.04 -30.56
CA LYS A 347 8.40 16.35 -29.57
C LYS A 347 9.42 17.30 -28.94
N ASP A 348 9.99 18.21 -29.71
CA ASP A 348 10.95 19.20 -29.22
C ASP A 348 10.28 20.25 -28.32
N ALA A 349 9.02 20.63 -28.63
CA ALA A 349 8.19 21.44 -27.74
C ALA A 349 7.86 20.72 -26.43
N MET A 350 7.46 19.43 -26.49
CA MET A 350 7.21 18.61 -25.31
C MET A 350 8.48 18.39 -24.46
N LEU A 351 9.65 18.24 -25.10
CA LEU A 351 10.92 18.12 -24.39
C LEU A 351 11.27 19.44 -23.70
N LYS A 352 11.04 20.60 -24.34
CA LYS A 352 11.26 21.92 -23.71
C LYS A 352 10.28 22.18 -22.56
N GLU A 353 9.04 21.74 -22.67
CA GLU A 353 8.06 21.77 -21.58
C GLU A 353 8.48 20.85 -20.42
N LYS A 354 8.87 19.62 -20.72
CA LYS A 354 9.37 18.65 -19.72
C LYS A 354 10.70 19.08 -19.08
N GLN A 355 11.53 19.83 -19.80
CA GLN A 355 12.80 20.35 -19.30
C GLN A 355 12.60 21.61 -18.45
N ARG A 356 11.56 22.41 -18.74
CA ARG A 356 11.08 23.46 -17.82
C ARG A 356 10.48 22.85 -16.55
N ALA A 357 9.71 21.77 -16.68
CA ALA A 357 9.17 21.05 -15.53
C ALA A 357 10.29 20.46 -14.65
N ARG A 358 11.26 19.79 -15.27
CA ARG A 358 12.43 19.24 -14.56
C ARG A 358 13.38 20.26 -13.93
N SER A 359 13.21 21.56 -14.17
CA SER A 359 13.99 22.59 -13.46
C SER A 359 13.38 23.04 -12.13
N GLY A 360 12.22 22.51 -11.74
CA GLY A 360 11.53 22.85 -10.51
C GLY A 360 11.80 21.89 -9.35
N GLY A 361 12.70 22.27 -8.44
CA GLY A 361 12.59 21.84 -7.03
C GLY A 361 11.33 22.39 -6.36
N ASP A 362 10.65 23.35 -7.00
CA ASP A 362 9.41 23.98 -6.55
C ASP A 362 8.13 23.24 -7.04
N GLU A 363 8.22 22.31 -8.00
CA GLU A 363 7.01 21.68 -8.57
C GLU A 363 6.28 20.76 -7.59
N TRP A 364 6.96 20.08 -6.68
CA TRP A 364 6.25 19.23 -5.72
C TRP A 364 5.54 20.04 -4.64
N ARG A 365 6.11 21.16 -4.20
CA ARG A 365 5.44 22.07 -3.26
C ARG A 365 4.27 22.79 -3.94
N ASP A 366 4.44 23.23 -5.18
CA ASP A 366 3.37 23.85 -5.97
C ASP A 366 2.25 22.86 -6.32
N VAL A 367 2.56 21.60 -6.65
CA VAL A 367 1.55 20.54 -6.88
C VAL A 367 0.83 20.20 -5.57
N ILE A 368 1.55 20.11 -4.44
CA ILE A 368 0.92 19.87 -3.13
C ILE A 368 0.03 21.05 -2.73
N GLU A 369 0.46 22.29 -2.96
CA GLU A 369 -0.34 23.50 -2.69
C GLU A 369 -1.54 23.61 -3.65
N GLN A 370 -1.38 23.19 -4.90
CA GLN A 370 -2.47 23.09 -5.87
C GLN A 370 -3.48 22.01 -5.48
N GLU A 371 -3.05 20.84 -5.01
CA GLU A 371 -3.92 19.79 -4.48
C GLU A 371 -4.61 20.24 -3.17
N TYR A 372 -3.91 20.96 -2.29
CA TYR A 372 -4.49 21.52 -1.06
C TYR A 372 -5.57 22.57 -1.36
N SER A 373 -5.33 23.44 -2.35
CA SER A 373 -6.29 24.45 -2.79
C SER A 373 -7.47 23.82 -3.56
N ALA A 374 -7.24 22.76 -4.33
CA ALA A 374 -8.30 21.98 -4.98
C ALA A 374 -9.18 21.25 -3.95
N MET A 375 -8.60 20.63 -2.93
CA MET A 375 -9.33 20.00 -1.82
C MET A 375 -10.11 21.02 -1.00
N SER A 376 -9.54 22.20 -0.72
CA SER A 376 -10.23 23.28 -0.01
C SER A 376 -11.40 23.86 -0.82
N ASN A 377 -11.25 23.97 -2.14
CA ASN A 377 -12.34 24.37 -3.02
C ASN A 377 -13.44 23.30 -3.11
N MET A 378 -13.08 22.02 -3.08
CA MET A 378 -14.03 20.90 -3.05
C MET A 378 -14.79 20.85 -1.71
N GLU A 379 -14.12 21.10 -0.58
CA GLU A 379 -14.73 21.25 0.74
C GLU A 379 -15.74 22.41 0.78
N LYS A 380 -15.38 23.54 0.17
CA LYS A 380 -16.26 24.71 0.08
C LYS A 380 -17.46 24.50 -0.85
N LEU A 381 -17.28 23.79 -1.97
CA LEU A 381 -18.38 23.38 -2.85
C LEU A 381 -19.31 22.35 -2.16
N LEU A 382 -18.75 21.50 -1.31
CA LEU A 382 -19.53 20.53 -0.53
C LEU A 382 -20.30 21.20 0.62
N SER A 383 -19.83 22.32 1.17
CA SER A 383 -20.56 23.08 2.21
C SER A 383 -21.72 23.93 1.68
N ASP A 384 -21.74 24.26 0.38
CA ASP A 384 -22.71 25.18 -0.23
C ASP A 384 -23.97 24.49 -0.80
N ILE A 385 -24.06 23.16 -0.76
CA ILE A 385 -25.22 22.39 -1.27
C ILE A 385 -26.23 22.14 -0.13
N PRO A 386 -27.53 22.49 -0.28
CA PRO A 386 -28.51 22.35 0.79
C PRO A 386 -28.85 20.89 1.07
N LEU A 387 -28.71 20.51 2.35
CA LEU A 387 -28.74 19.15 2.88
C LEU A 387 -30.12 18.48 2.80
N THR A 388 -30.20 17.34 2.11
CA THR A 388 -31.14 16.24 2.39
C THR A 388 -30.41 15.13 3.18
N ASP A 389 -31.10 14.34 4.01
CA ASP A 389 -30.46 13.37 4.92
C ASP A 389 -29.55 12.34 4.20
N GLU A 390 -29.92 11.93 2.97
CA GLU A 390 -29.09 11.05 2.11
C GLU A 390 -27.81 11.75 1.61
N SER A 391 -27.86 13.07 1.41
CA SER A 391 -26.66 13.85 1.07
C SER A 391 -25.74 13.97 2.28
N GLN A 392 -26.27 14.04 3.50
CA GLN A 392 -25.46 14.18 4.72
C GLN A 392 -24.62 12.92 5.00
N GLU A 393 -25.18 11.73 4.76
CA GLU A 393 -24.42 10.47 4.83
C GLU A 393 -23.36 10.38 3.74
N PHE A 394 -23.64 10.87 2.52
CA PHE A 394 -22.64 10.99 1.47
C PHE A 394 -21.57 12.05 1.81
N HIS A 395 -21.92 13.13 2.50
CA HIS A 395 -20.98 14.17 2.97
C HIS A 395 -20.04 13.64 4.05
N THR A 396 -20.51 12.82 4.99
CA THR A 396 -19.65 12.21 6.01
C THR A 396 -18.73 11.16 5.40
N GLU A 397 -19.21 10.39 4.42
CA GLU A 397 -18.38 9.41 3.69
C GLU A 397 -17.31 10.10 2.82
N GLN A 398 -17.68 11.16 2.09
CA GLN A 398 -16.73 11.94 1.29
C GLN A 398 -15.77 12.75 2.16
N GLY A 399 -16.24 13.30 3.29
CA GLY A 399 -15.38 13.96 4.28
C GLY A 399 -14.38 12.98 4.92
N GLY A 400 -14.80 11.74 5.17
CA GLY A 400 -13.93 10.65 5.61
C GLY A 400 -12.85 10.33 4.58
N LYS A 401 -13.23 10.19 3.30
CA LYS A 401 -12.29 9.95 2.18
C LYS A 401 -11.31 11.11 1.98
N VAL A 402 -11.77 12.35 2.08
CA VAL A 402 -10.90 13.54 2.02
C VAL A 402 -9.95 13.59 3.22
N GLY A 403 -10.41 13.20 4.41
CA GLY A 403 -9.57 13.06 5.61
C GLY A 403 -8.49 11.98 5.47
N GLU A 404 -8.84 10.83 4.89
CA GLU A 404 -7.90 9.75 4.57
C GLU A 404 -6.86 10.18 3.54
N LEU A 405 -7.29 10.84 2.46
CA LEU A 405 -6.37 11.41 1.46
C LEU A 405 -5.43 12.46 2.09
N ARG A 406 -5.93 13.31 3.00
CA ARG A 406 -5.09 14.28 3.73
C ARG A 406 -4.07 13.59 4.64
N ALA A 407 -4.43 12.48 5.27
CA ALA A 407 -3.51 11.69 6.08
C ALA A 407 -2.42 11.05 5.20
N MET A 408 -2.80 10.47 4.06
CA MET A 408 -1.87 9.87 3.09
C MET A 408 -0.91 10.91 2.49
N VAL A 409 -1.40 12.12 2.18
CA VAL A 409 -0.54 13.21 1.68
C VAL A 409 0.45 13.67 2.75
N ARG A 410 0.03 13.83 4.01
CA ARG A 410 0.97 14.14 5.12
C ARG A 410 1.99 13.04 5.35
N GLU A 411 1.58 11.78 5.24
CA GLU A 411 2.50 10.64 5.34
C GLU A 411 3.51 10.66 4.18
N SER A 412 3.07 10.99 2.96
CA SER A 412 3.96 11.16 1.82
C SER A 412 4.93 12.34 1.99
N GLU A 413 4.50 13.44 2.60
CA GLU A 413 5.35 14.58 2.96
C GLU A 413 6.43 14.16 3.96
N LEU A 414 6.05 13.39 5.00
CA LEU A 414 6.98 12.86 5.99
C LEU A 414 8.01 11.91 5.37
N TYR A 415 7.61 11.05 4.44
CA TYR A 415 8.55 10.16 3.73
C TYR A 415 9.52 10.96 2.86
N VAL A 416 9.06 12.02 2.19
CA VAL A 416 9.93 12.91 1.41
C VAL A 416 10.91 13.62 2.33
N GLU A 417 10.46 14.17 3.47
CA GLU A 417 11.33 14.83 4.45
C GLU A 417 12.39 13.87 5.02
N MET A 418 12.01 12.62 5.31
CA MET A 418 12.96 11.58 5.74
C MET A 418 14.00 11.29 4.65
N LEU A 419 13.58 11.16 3.39
CA LEU A 419 14.47 10.92 2.26
C LEU A 419 15.40 12.11 2.00
N GLU A 420 14.92 13.35 2.15
CA GLU A 420 15.74 14.56 2.07
C GLU A 420 16.79 14.59 3.18
N SER A 421 16.39 14.32 4.44
CA SER A 421 17.30 14.19 5.58
C SER A 421 18.37 13.11 5.35
N ASP A 422 17.98 11.94 4.85
CA ASP A 422 18.92 10.84 4.59
C ASP A 422 19.88 11.17 3.44
N LEU A 423 19.40 11.88 2.42
CA LEU A 423 20.22 12.34 1.31
C LEU A 423 21.24 13.39 1.77
N ASP A 424 20.86 14.29 2.68
CA ASP A 424 21.78 15.27 3.27
C ASP A 424 22.80 14.61 4.21
N LYS A 425 22.40 13.62 5.02
CA LYS A 425 23.35 12.79 5.80
C LYS A 425 24.35 12.05 4.90
N LEU A 426 23.91 11.55 3.75
CA LEU A 426 24.80 10.89 2.78
C LEU A 426 25.75 11.88 2.11
N LYS A 427 25.30 13.09 1.80
CA LYS A 427 26.17 14.17 1.32
C LYS A 427 27.22 14.53 2.38
N GLU A 428 26.83 14.72 3.63
CA GLU A 428 27.78 15.03 4.71
C GLU A 428 28.82 13.91 4.90
N LYS A 429 28.39 12.63 4.85
CA LYS A 429 29.31 11.48 4.85
C LYS A 429 30.24 11.47 3.64
N LYS A 430 29.75 11.84 2.46
CA LYS A 430 30.56 11.93 1.26
C LYS A 430 31.58 13.06 1.37
N ASP A 431 31.16 14.24 1.82
CA ASP A 431 32.01 15.42 1.96
C ASP A 431 33.12 15.19 3.00
N THR A 432 32.78 14.56 4.13
CA THR A 432 33.78 14.15 5.14
C THR A 432 34.73 13.08 4.61
N LEU A 433 34.26 12.13 3.80
CA LEU A 433 35.12 11.15 3.13
C LEU A 433 36.02 11.79 2.07
N GLU A 434 35.52 12.75 1.30
CA GLU A 434 36.31 13.50 0.33
C GLU A 434 37.35 14.40 1.01
N GLU A 435 37.01 15.01 2.14
CA GLU A 435 37.93 15.80 2.95
C GLU A 435 39.03 14.92 3.57
N THR A 436 38.68 13.76 4.13
CA THR A 436 39.65 12.80 4.67
C THR A 436 40.53 12.20 3.58
N LEU A 437 39.99 11.93 2.39
CA LEU A 437 40.77 11.50 1.22
C LEU A 437 41.71 12.62 0.74
N ALA A 438 41.24 13.86 0.69
CA ALA A 438 42.04 15.02 0.30
C ALA A 438 43.14 15.35 1.32
N ALA A 439 42.93 15.07 2.61
CA ALA A 439 43.93 15.20 3.66
C ALA A 439 44.94 14.04 3.62
N ALA A 440 44.49 12.81 3.38
CA ALA A 440 45.37 11.65 3.18
C ALA A 440 46.27 11.80 1.93
N LEU A 441 45.73 12.33 0.82
CA LEU A 441 46.49 12.65 -0.40
C LEU A 441 47.50 13.77 -0.19
N ARG A 442 47.27 14.67 0.79
CA ARG A 442 48.23 15.70 1.20
C ARG A 442 49.36 15.19 2.11
N GLY A 443 49.37 13.89 2.43
CA GLY A 443 50.42 13.25 3.23
C GLY A 443 50.29 13.48 4.74
N GLU A 444 49.15 14.02 5.20
CA GLU A 444 48.82 14.12 6.61
C GLU A 444 48.41 12.72 7.11
N LYS A 445 48.93 12.29 8.27
CA LYS A 445 48.47 11.05 8.92
C LYS A 445 47.05 11.27 9.42
N VAL A 446 46.08 11.09 8.54
CA VAL A 446 44.67 11.08 8.91
C VAL A 446 44.40 9.74 9.57
N ASP A 447 44.23 9.77 10.89
CA ASP A 447 43.83 8.60 11.65
C ASP A 447 42.33 8.36 11.40
N ILE A 448 42.03 7.58 10.36
CA ILE A 448 40.66 7.24 9.92
C ILE A 448 39.84 6.62 11.07
N GLN A 449 40.52 6.03 12.07
CA GLN A 449 39.88 5.53 13.29
C GLN A 449 39.41 6.64 14.22
N SER A 450 40.11 7.78 14.30
CA SER A 450 39.70 8.91 15.14
C SER A 450 38.45 9.60 14.60
N ALA A 451 38.34 9.81 13.28
CA ALA A 451 37.16 10.43 12.67
C ALA A 451 35.92 9.53 12.78
N ASN A 452 36.09 8.21 12.62
CA ASN A 452 35.00 7.25 12.77
C ASN A 452 34.56 7.10 14.26
N ASN A 453 35.50 7.22 15.20
CA ASN A 453 35.19 7.23 16.63
C ASN A 453 34.53 8.53 17.06
N GLU A 454 34.89 9.69 16.50
CA GLU A 454 34.21 10.96 16.74
C GLU A 454 32.79 10.98 16.16
N ALA A 455 32.58 10.41 14.97
CA ALA A 455 31.25 10.27 14.39
C ALA A 455 30.35 9.36 15.26
N LYS A 456 30.88 8.22 15.72
CA LYS A 456 30.17 7.34 16.67
C LYS A 456 29.94 8.02 18.01
N ALA A 457 30.91 8.78 18.53
CA ALA A 457 30.73 9.51 19.77
C ALA A 457 29.68 10.62 19.65
N ARG A 458 29.57 11.28 18.49
CA ARG A 458 28.50 12.26 18.23
C ARG A 458 27.14 11.60 18.12
N GLU A 459 27.04 10.45 17.45
CA GLU A 459 25.80 9.65 17.38
C GLU A 459 25.38 9.13 18.77
N GLU A 460 26.33 8.66 19.57
CA GLU A 460 26.08 8.25 20.96
C GLU A 460 25.64 9.43 21.83
N VAL A 461 26.23 10.62 21.66
CA VAL A 461 25.82 11.84 22.37
C VAL A 461 24.43 12.30 21.94
N GLU A 462 24.08 12.20 20.65
CA GLU A 462 22.75 12.56 20.16
C GLU A 462 21.69 11.57 20.66
N ASN A 463 21.99 10.26 20.64
CA ASN A 463 21.13 9.23 21.23
C ASN A 463 20.94 9.46 22.74
N LEU A 464 22.01 9.78 23.47
CA LEU A 464 21.92 10.11 24.90
C LEU A 464 21.11 11.40 25.13
N ARG A 465 21.19 12.37 24.21
CA ARG A 465 20.40 13.60 24.27
C ARG A 465 18.91 13.32 24.01
N GLU A 466 18.60 12.44 23.07
CA GLU A 466 17.24 12.00 22.77
C GLU A 466 16.65 11.23 23.96
N ILE A 467 17.37 10.24 24.49
CA ILE A 467 16.97 9.48 25.69
C ILE A 467 16.78 10.41 26.90
N ASN A 468 17.66 11.39 27.08
CA ASN A 468 17.51 12.37 28.17
C ASN A 468 16.31 13.30 27.93
N GLY A 469 16.00 13.62 26.66
CA GLY A 469 14.79 14.33 26.25
C GLY A 469 13.52 13.52 26.54
N GLU A 470 13.51 12.22 26.23
CA GLU A 470 12.44 11.29 26.56
C GLU A 470 12.26 11.16 28.08
N LEU A 471 13.36 10.96 28.82
CA LEU A 471 13.35 10.91 30.27
C LEU A 471 12.84 12.20 30.89
N SER A 472 13.20 13.36 30.34
CA SER A 472 12.69 14.66 30.78
C SER A 472 11.19 14.79 30.50
N ARG A 473 10.70 14.29 29.35
CA ARG A 473 9.26 14.27 29.03
C ARG A 473 8.50 13.32 29.95
N GLU A 474 9.04 12.14 30.24
CA GLU A 474 8.46 11.20 31.20
C GLU A 474 8.47 11.78 32.62
N GLN A 475 9.55 12.41 33.05
CA GLN A 475 9.61 13.12 34.33
C GLN A 475 8.54 14.22 34.39
N GLN A 476 8.40 15.00 33.31
CA GLN A 476 7.37 16.04 33.25
C GLN A 476 5.95 15.46 33.22
N LYS A 477 5.75 14.30 32.60
CA LYS A 477 4.48 13.56 32.62
C LYS A 477 4.16 13.03 34.01
N LEU A 478 5.12 12.39 34.67
CA LEU A 478 5.00 11.90 36.04
C LEU A 478 4.76 13.05 37.04
N VAL A 479 5.42 14.19 36.87
CA VAL A 479 5.15 15.40 37.68
C VAL A 479 3.73 15.90 37.44
N ARG A 480 3.24 15.93 36.19
CA ARG A 480 1.84 16.30 35.91
C ARG A 480 0.84 15.29 36.45
N GLU A 481 1.15 14.00 36.40
CA GLU A 481 0.33 12.94 37.00
C GLU A 481 0.33 13.04 38.53
N LEU A 482 1.46 13.38 39.15
CA LEU A 482 1.56 13.66 40.58
C LEU A 482 0.80 14.93 40.98
N ASP A 483 0.89 16.00 40.19
CA ASP A 483 0.13 17.24 40.38
C ASP A 483 -1.37 17.04 40.12
N ALA A 484 -1.74 16.07 39.28
CA ALA A 484 -3.14 15.68 39.05
C ALA A 484 -3.67 14.83 40.22
N LEU A 485 -2.89 13.84 40.69
CA LEU A 485 -3.23 13.09 41.91
C LEU A 485 -3.28 14.01 43.15
N GLY A 486 -2.41 15.00 43.23
CA GLY A 486 -2.39 15.99 44.31
C GLY A 486 -3.54 17.01 44.26
N LYS A 487 -4.35 17.02 43.19
CA LYS A 487 -5.55 17.88 43.07
C LYS A 487 -6.83 17.20 43.53
N ASP A 488 -6.86 15.87 43.60
CA ASP A 488 -8.06 15.11 43.95
C ASP A 488 -8.10 14.63 45.42
N ASP A 489 -6.97 14.64 46.15
CA ASP A 489 -6.98 14.29 47.58
C ASP A 489 -6.91 15.54 48.48
N GLU A 490 -8.07 16.01 48.91
CA GLU A 490 -8.22 17.00 49.99
C GLU A 490 -7.48 16.56 51.28
N GLU A 491 -7.26 15.25 51.44
CA GLU A 491 -6.45 14.65 52.51
C GLU A 491 -4.95 14.92 52.37
N THR A 492 -4.42 14.97 51.13
CA THR A 492 -3.00 15.31 50.90
C THR A 492 -2.72 16.78 51.16
N ALA A 493 -3.68 17.67 50.85
CA ALA A 493 -3.61 19.08 51.23
C ALA A 493 -3.63 19.26 52.75
N LYS A 494 -4.52 18.55 53.46
CA LYS A 494 -4.58 18.55 54.94
C LYS A 494 -3.31 17.97 55.57
N LEU A 495 -2.73 16.91 55.00
CA LEU A 495 -1.47 16.33 55.45
C LEU A 495 -0.29 17.28 55.20
N LYS A 496 -0.26 17.99 54.07
CA LYS A 496 0.75 19.00 53.78
C LYS A 496 0.68 20.19 54.73
N ASP A 497 -0.52 20.68 55.03
CA ASP A 497 -0.72 21.73 56.03
C ASP A 497 -0.31 21.24 57.43
N MET A 498 -0.61 19.99 57.78
CA MET A 498 -0.20 19.39 59.05
C MET A 498 1.32 19.21 59.16
N ILE A 499 2.01 18.91 58.05
CA ILE A 499 3.48 18.86 58.01
C ILE A 499 4.07 20.26 58.24
N ILE A 500 3.53 21.30 57.60
CA ILE A 500 3.97 22.68 57.80
C ILE A 500 3.78 23.11 59.26
N ASP A 501 2.66 22.74 59.87
CA ASP A 501 2.35 23.05 61.27
C ASP A 501 3.28 22.30 62.25
N LEU A 502 3.66 21.06 61.91
CA LEU A 502 4.63 20.27 62.66
C LEU A 502 6.06 20.82 62.51
N ASP A 503 6.46 21.27 61.32
CA ASP A 503 7.77 21.90 61.10
C ASP A 503 7.89 23.22 61.86
N GLN A 504 6.84 24.05 61.90
CA GLN A 504 6.82 25.25 62.75
C GLN A 504 6.94 24.88 64.24
N LYS A 505 6.27 23.82 64.70
CA LYS A 505 6.44 23.33 66.08
C LYS A 505 7.87 22.85 66.34
N ILE A 506 8.50 22.17 65.39
CA ILE A 506 9.89 21.73 65.53
C ILE A 506 10.82 22.94 65.61
N GLU A 507 10.64 23.95 64.76
CA GLU A 507 11.44 25.19 64.81
C GLU A 507 11.26 25.93 66.14
N THR A 508 10.02 26.05 66.63
CA THR A 508 9.79 26.71 67.95
C THR A 508 10.41 25.91 69.10
N VAL A 509 10.35 24.59 69.07
CA VAL A 509 11.00 23.72 70.07
C VAL A 509 12.51 23.82 69.97
N GLN A 510 13.08 23.81 68.76
CA GLN A 510 14.53 24.00 68.56
C GLN A 510 14.98 25.37 69.06
N ALA A 511 14.24 26.44 68.76
CA ALA A 511 14.53 27.78 69.28
C ALA A 511 14.45 27.84 70.81
N GLN A 512 13.47 27.14 71.42
CA GLN A 512 13.39 27.01 72.87
C GLN A 512 14.54 26.20 73.47
N TYR A 513 14.99 25.14 72.81
CA TYR A 513 16.16 24.36 73.22
C TYR A 513 17.43 25.21 73.15
N VAL A 514 17.66 25.93 72.06
CA VAL A 514 18.79 26.86 71.92
C VAL A 514 18.75 27.93 73.00
N ALA A 515 17.58 28.55 73.26
CA ALA A 515 17.43 29.53 74.32
C ALA A 515 17.64 28.92 75.73
N MET A 516 17.31 27.65 75.94
CA MET A 516 17.60 26.93 77.18
C MET A 516 19.10 26.66 77.32
N GLU A 517 19.76 26.20 76.25
CA GLU A 517 21.21 25.98 76.21
C GLU A 517 21.98 27.28 76.46
N GLU A 518 21.58 28.40 75.83
CA GLU A 518 22.14 29.71 76.10
C GLU A 518 21.95 30.15 77.55
N LYS A 519 20.78 29.88 78.15
CA LYS A 519 20.54 30.14 79.58
C LYS A 519 21.41 29.26 80.48
N TYR A 520 21.59 27.98 80.15
CA TYR A 520 22.47 27.09 80.90
C TYR A 520 23.95 27.49 80.77
N LEU A 521 24.40 27.85 79.57
CA LEU A 521 25.74 28.38 79.32
C LEU A 521 25.96 29.68 80.10
N ASN A 522 25.01 30.62 80.06
CA ASN A 522 25.10 31.85 80.84
C ASN A 522 25.07 31.61 82.37
N ALA A 523 24.29 30.62 82.84
CA ALA A 523 24.29 30.23 84.25
C ALA A 523 25.62 29.61 84.70
N MET A 524 26.28 28.80 83.84
CA MET A 524 27.63 28.30 84.12
C MET A 524 28.68 29.41 84.08
N MET A 525 28.61 30.32 83.10
CA MET A 525 29.53 31.46 82.97
C MET A 525 29.37 32.52 84.07
N SER A 526 28.28 32.51 84.83
CA SER A 526 28.03 33.41 85.96
C SER A 526 28.32 32.78 87.34
N GLN A 527 28.69 31.49 87.36
CA GLN A 527 29.17 30.79 88.55
C GLN A 527 30.70 30.69 88.63
N GLU A 528 31.41 31.12 87.59
CA GLU A 528 32.81 31.58 87.67
C GLU A 528 32.88 33.05 88.06
#